data_AF-A0A914W656-F1
#
_entry.id   AF-A0A914W656-F1
#
_cell.length_a   1.000
_cell.length_b   1.000
_cell.length_c   1.000
_cell.angle_alpha   90.00
_cell.angle_beta   90.00
_cell.angle_gamma   90.00
#
_symmetry.space_group_name_H-M   'P 1'
#
loop_
_entity.id
_entity.type
_entity.pdbx_description
1 polymer ?
#
loop_
_entity_poly.entity_id
_entity_poly.type
_entity_poly.pdbx_seq_one_letter_code
_entity_poly.pdbx_strand_id
1 'polypeptide(L)'
;MPDRVFAAFGSSAPVNFQYDMPNYLGHVGEVIRDPHVGGSQACYDNVRNAFAIVDGYLNSNKLGVLRADFNICSSSNATDDKEKFAIARHLSGLIADVNQYSFSNPAINTYAGICRPFTRPGVEPYEVLKKMLAESSPETCATISYQALLDDLNKWSNGITDWEEYDKDSGGRPWGFEICNNMGFNVYCNTAKGCPMSNFASQLGQSAMCQDAFGISDQQMRANSAKFLKTYGGANPLTTRLLLTHGAVDCGYPYEMNTTVENKEIYSFTTAYVGHVVDLNPATGYEPVALYETRKAVAQVLQKWVQDAKTAGSSQTYLSSVTIVFLVFFYSLY
;
A
#
# COMPACT_ATOMS: atom_id res chain seq x y z
N MET A 1 2.25 -12.46 24.91
CA MET A 1 1.03 -12.12 24.14
C MET A 1 0.07 -13.30 23.98
N PRO A 2 0.49 -14.57 23.79
CA PRO A 2 -0.46 -15.71 23.76
C PRO A 2 -1.25 -15.89 25.07
N ASP A 3 -0.71 -15.37 26.17
CA ASP A 3 -1.29 -15.32 27.51
C ASP A 3 -2.40 -14.27 27.67
N ARG A 4 -2.55 -13.35 26.69
CA ARG A 4 -3.51 -12.24 26.74
C ARG A 4 -4.50 -12.22 25.57
N VAL A 5 -4.11 -12.77 24.43
CA VAL A 5 -4.93 -12.88 23.23
C VAL A 5 -4.97 -14.35 22.83
N PHE A 6 -6.17 -14.94 22.81
CA PHE A 6 -6.35 -16.36 22.53
C PHE A 6 -6.02 -16.73 21.07
N ALA A 7 -6.41 -15.86 20.14
CA ALA A 7 -6.21 -16.00 18.71
C ALA A 7 -6.20 -14.62 18.02
N ALA A 8 -5.59 -14.53 16.84
CA ALA A 8 -5.51 -13.29 16.07
C ALA A 8 -6.08 -13.47 14.66
N PHE A 9 -6.67 -12.41 14.12
CA PHE A 9 -7.12 -12.30 12.75
C PHE A 9 -6.46 -11.08 12.10
N GLY A 10 -5.65 -11.30 11.05
CA GLY A 10 -5.07 -10.25 10.22
C GLY A 10 -5.66 -10.28 8.81
N SER A 11 -6.18 -9.16 8.34
CA SER A 11 -6.61 -9.00 6.94
C SER A 11 -5.58 -8.18 6.16
N SER A 12 -5.28 -8.61 4.94
CA SER A 12 -4.28 -8.03 4.03
C SER A 12 -2.94 -7.72 4.71
N ALA A 13 -2.45 -8.68 5.50
CA ALA A 13 -1.23 -8.53 6.29
C ALA A 13 -0.02 -9.11 5.51
N PRO A 14 0.87 -8.28 4.93
CA PRO A 14 2.05 -8.75 4.20
C PRO A 14 3.14 -9.26 5.16
N VAL A 15 2.83 -10.32 5.92
CA VAL A 15 3.70 -10.86 6.98
C VAL A 15 5.03 -11.38 6.45
N ASN A 16 5.10 -11.72 5.16
CA ASN A 16 6.30 -12.19 4.47
C ASN A 16 6.90 -11.09 3.57
N PHE A 17 6.77 -9.83 3.98
CA PHE A 17 7.42 -8.73 3.30
C PHE A 17 8.93 -8.98 3.13
N GLN A 18 9.49 -8.32 2.12
CA GLN A 18 10.92 -8.30 1.89
C GLN A 18 11.36 -6.84 1.96
N TYR A 19 12.59 -6.61 2.42
CA TYR A 19 13.24 -5.34 2.15
C TYR A 19 13.10 -5.01 0.67
N ASP A 20 12.71 -3.77 0.34
CA ASP A 20 12.49 -3.26 -1.02
C ASP A 20 11.29 -3.78 -1.83
N MET A 21 10.48 -4.70 -1.30
CA MET A 21 9.20 -5.16 -1.88
C MET A 21 9.08 -5.07 -3.44
N PRO A 22 10.00 -5.67 -4.22
CA PRO A 22 10.14 -5.40 -5.66
C PRO A 22 8.97 -5.91 -6.54
N ASN A 23 8.12 -6.79 -6.01
CA ASN A 23 6.97 -7.35 -6.71
C ASN A 23 5.67 -6.58 -6.41
N TYR A 24 5.67 -5.64 -5.46
CA TYR A 24 4.46 -4.93 -5.01
C TYR A 24 3.80 -4.18 -6.18
N LEU A 25 4.55 -3.30 -6.86
CA LEU A 25 4.05 -2.59 -8.05
C LEU A 25 4.06 -3.45 -9.32
N GLY A 26 4.80 -4.56 -9.34
CA GLY A 26 4.69 -5.56 -10.40
C GLY A 26 3.31 -6.21 -10.42
N HIS A 27 2.78 -6.52 -9.23
CA HIS A 27 1.44 -7.06 -9.06
C HIS A 27 0.35 -6.03 -9.44
N VAL A 28 0.53 -4.74 -9.12
CA VAL A 28 -0.34 -3.68 -9.66
C VAL A 28 -0.38 -3.74 -11.20
N GLY A 29 0.77 -3.94 -11.84
CA GLY A 29 0.85 -4.15 -13.28
C GLY A 29 0.09 -5.39 -13.78
N GLU A 30 0.15 -6.50 -13.04
CA GLU A 30 -0.64 -7.71 -13.31
C GLU A 30 -2.14 -7.46 -13.24
N VAL A 31 -2.59 -6.83 -12.16
CA VAL A 31 -4.01 -6.58 -11.91
C VAL A 31 -4.59 -5.57 -12.90
N ILE A 32 -3.83 -4.55 -13.30
CA ILE A 32 -4.25 -3.59 -14.36
C ILE A 32 -4.55 -4.30 -15.69
N ARG A 33 -4.01 -5.50 -15.92
CA ARG A 33 -4.31 -6.31 -17.12
C ARG A 33 -5.55 -7.18 -16.95
N ASP A 34 -6.06 -7.38 -15.74
CA ASP A 34 -7.13 -8.34 -15.45
C ASP A 34 -8.52 -7.78 -15.82
N PRO A 35 -9.21 -8.36 -16.82
CA PRO A 35 -10.53 -7.90 -17.23
C PRO A 35 -11.61 -8.07 -16.14
N HIS A 36 -11.44 -8.96 -15.16
CA HIS A 36 -12.43 -9.18 -14.10
C HIS A 36 -12.57 -7.98 -13.17
N VAL A 37 -11.54 -7.13 -13.08
CA VAL A 37 -11.57 -5.88 -12.31
C VAL A 37 -11.65 -4.63 -13.22
N GLY A 38 -11.97 -4.83 -14.50
CA GLY A 38 -12.05 -3.76 -15.51
C GLY A 38 -10.70 -3.32 -16.07
N GLY A 39 -9.65 -4.11 -15.85
CA GLY A 39 -8.35 -3.96 -16.48
C GLY A 39 -8.31 -4.45 -17.92
N SER A 40 -7.18 -4.22 -18.59
CA SER A 40 -6.90 -4.78 -19.92
C SER A 40 -5.42 -4.64 -20.28
N GLN A 41 -4.94 -5.44 -21.25
CA GLN A 41 -3.60 -5.26 -21.80
C GLN A 41 -3.41 -3.85 -22.39
N ALA A 42 -4.43 -3.31 -23.07
CA ALA A 42 -4.39 -1.96 -23.62
C ALA A 42 -4.24 -0.88 -22.53
N CYS A 43 -4.93 -1.04 -21.41
CA CYS A 43 -4.78 -0.15 -20.26
C CYS A 43 -3.33 -0.17 -19.73
N TYR A 44 -2.78 -1.37 -19.51
CA TYR A 44 -1.40 -1.53 -19.07
C TYR A 44 -0.40 -0.87 -20.02
N ASP A 45 -0.55 -1.12 -21.33
CA ASP A 45 0.35 -0.56 -22.35
C ASP A 45 0.24 0.97 -22.39
N ASN A 46 -0.96 1.53 -22.24
CA ASN A 46 -1.17 2.98 -22.25
C ASN A 46 -0.62 3.65 -20.98
N VAL A 47 -0.80 3.05 -19.80
CA VAL A 47 -0.12 3.53 -18.58
C VAL A 47 1.40 3.53 -18.80
N ARG A 48 1.96 2.44 -19.33
CA ARG A 48 3.39 2.34 -19.63
C ARG A 48 3.86 3.40 -20.63
N ASN A 49 3.07 3.69 -21.66
CA ASN A 49 3.39 4.71 -22.65
C ASN A 49 3.38 6.12 -22.05
N ALA A 50 2.45 6.43 -21.14
CA ALA A 50 2.41 7.70 -20.43
C ALA A 50 3.69 7.90 -19.58
N PHE A 51 4.08 6.88 -18.81
CA PHE A 51 5.29 6.96 -17.99
C PHE A 51 6.58 6.92 -18.81
N ALA A 52 6.60 6.30 -20.01
CA ALA A 52 7.74 6.40 -20.91
C ALA A 52 8.02 7.84 -21.36
N ILE A 53 6.98 8.68 -21.52
CA ILE A 53 7.12 10.11 -21.81
C ILE A 53 7.67 10.85 -20.60
N VAL A 54 7.14 10.58 -19.40
CA VAL A 54 7.65 11.12 -18.13
C VAL A 54 9.14 10.79 -17.96
N ASP A 55 9.51 9.52 -18.10
CA ASP A 55 10.89 9.05 -17.99
C ASP A 55 11.79 9.69 -19.05
N GLY A 56 11.29 9.95 -20.26
CA GLY A 56 12.00 10.68 -21.30
C GLY A 56 12.39 12.10 -20.85
N TYR A 57 11.47 12.82 -20.19
CA TYR A 57 11.74 14.14 -19.64
C TYR A 57 12.67 14.10 -18.43
N LEU A 58 12.49 13.14 -17.52
CA LEU A 58 13.36 12.95 -16.34
C LEU A 58 14.80 12.62 -16.76
N ASN A 59 15.00 11.70 -17.71
CA ASN A 59 16.32 11.35 -18.26
C ASN A 59 16.99 12.53 -18.98
N SER A 60 16.19 13.39 -19.63
CA SER A 60 16.70 14.55 -20.37
C SER A 60 16.87 15.80 -19.50
N ASN A 61 16.69 15.70 -18.18
CA ASN A 61 16.69 16.83 -17.23
C ASN A 61 15.70 17.96 -17.60
N LYS A 62 14.58 17.62 -18.24
CA LYS A 62 13.55 18.58 -18.67
C LYS A 62 12.47 18.77 -17.60
N LEU A 63 12.90 18.97 -16.34
CA LEU A 63 11.96 19.13 -15.22
C LEU A 63 11.01 20.32 -15.39
N GLY A 64 11.45 21.39 -16.03
CA GLY A 64 10.59 22.54 -16.33
C GLY A 64 9.39 22.19 -17.22
N VAL A 65 9.54 21.22 -18.13
CA VAL A 65 8.43 20.73 -18.96
C VAL A 65 7.42 19.97 -18.11
N LEU A 66 7.90 19.03 -17.28
CA LEU A 66 7.04 18.29 -16.35
C LEU A 66 6.31 19.23 -15.40
N ARG A 67 7.01 20.21 -14.82
CA ARG A 67 6.37 21.19 -13.92
C ARG A 67 5.27 22.00 -14.62
N ALA A 68 5.49 22.40 -15.88
CA ALA A 68 4.48 23.10 -16.64
C ALA A 68 3.29 22.19 -17.02
N ASP A 69 3.56 20.99 -17.54
CA ASP A 69 2.53 20.05 -18.00
C ASP A 69 1.62 19.58 -16.86
N PHE A 70 2.21 19.33 -15.69
CA PHE A 70 1.52 18.83 -14.50
C PHE A 70 1.10 19.96 -13.53
N ASN A 71 1.30 21.23 -13.92
CA ASN A 71 1.00 22.40 -13.10
C ASN A 71 1.57 22.27 -11.66
N ILE A 72 2.86 21.96 -11.56
CA ILE A 72 3.58 21.78 -10.30
C ILE A 72 4.12 23.15 -9.84
N CYS A 73 3.92 23.49 -8.57
CA CYS A 73 4.42 24.74 -8.01
C CYS A 73 5.96 24.85 -8.14
N SER A 74 6.50 26.06 -8.34
CA SER A 74 7.92 26.29 -8.64
C SER A 74 8.89 25.80 -7.55
N SER A 75 10.07 25.41 -8.00
CA SER A 75 10.99 24.40 -7.45
C SER A 75 11.62 24.64 -6.07
N SER A 76 11.94 23.52 -5.42
CA SER A 76 12.84 23.41 -4.26
C SER A 76 14.31 23.63 -4.61
N ASN A 77 15.16 23.75 -3.59
CA ASN A 77 16.63 23.84 -3.69
C ASN A 77 17.34 22.47 -3.74
N ALA A 78 16.63 21.35 -3.92
CA ALA A 78 17.21 20.00 -3.93
C ALA A 78 17.97 19.68 -5.23
N THR A 79 18.80 18.63 -5.22
CA THR A 79 19.47 18.15 -6.43
C THR A 79 18.46 17.65 -7.45
N ASP A 80 18.81 17.73 -8.74
CA ASP A 80 17.93 17.27 -9.83
C ASP A 80 17.45 15.83 -9.62
N ASP A 81 18.27 14.94 -9.06
CA ASP A 81 17.88 13.54 -8.87
C ASP A 81 16.86 13.33 -7.75
N LYS A 82 16.92 14.11 -6.66
CA LYS A 82 15.92 14.07 -5.59
C LYS A 82 14.58 14.64 -6.07
N GLU A 83 14.63 15.68 -6.90
CA GLU A 83 13.44 16.23 -7.55
C GLU A 83 12.83 15.26 -8.57
N LYS A 84 13.65 14.57 -9.38
CA LYS A 84 13.19 13.50 -10.27
C LYS A 84 12.51 12.39 -9.50
N PHE A 85 13.11 11.96 -8.38
CA PHE A 85 12.50 10.97 -7.49
C PHE A 85 11.13 11.44 -6.98
N ALA A 86 11.03 12.67 -6.47
CA ALA A 86 9.78 13.18 -5.93
C ALA A 86 8.66 13.25 -6.99
N ILE A 87 8.97 13.76 -8.19
CA ILE A 87 8.01 13.81 -9.30
C ILE A 87 7.60 12.40 -9.75
N ALA A 88 8.57 11.52 -9.98
CA ALA A 88 8.30 10.16 -10.41
C ALA A 88 7.48 9.37 -9.38
N ARG A 89 7.79 9.56 -8.10
CA ARG A 89 7.08 8.93 -6.97
C ARG A 89 5.62 9.37 -6.95
N HIS A 90 5.37 10.68 -6.91
CA HIS A 90 4.01 11.20 -6.80
C HIS A 90 3.14 10.80 -8.00
N LEU A 91 3.68 10.94 -9.23
CA LEU A 91 2.96 10.51 -10.43
C LEU A 91 2.66 9.01 -10.44
N SER A 92 3.58 8.16 -9.95
CA SER A 92 3.34 6.72 -9.82
C SER A 92 2.25 6.41 -8.79
N GLY A 93 2.13 7.23 -7.74
CA GLY A 93 1.08 7.18 -6.73
C GLY A 93 -0.33 7.21 -7.29
N LEU A 94 -0.56 8.06 -8.31
CA LEU A 94 -1.85 8.19 -9.01
C LEU A 94 -2.38 6.85 -9.56
N ILE A 95 -1.49 5.89 -9.82
CA ILE A 95 -1.84 4.55 -10.28
C ILE A 95 -1.73 3.51 -9.15
N ALA A 96 -0.69 3.61 -8.32
CA ALA A 96 -0.39 2.62 -7.29
C ALA A 96 -1.47 2.54 -6.20
N ASP A 97 -2.10 3.67 -5.84
CA ASP A 97 -2.97 3.77 -4.67
C ASP A 97 -4.37 3.19 -4.86
N VAL A 98 -4.75 2.85 -6.10
CA VAL A 98 -6.12 2.42 -6.41
C VAL A 98 -6.51 1.11 -5.73
N ASN A 99 -5.55 0.25 -5.40
CA ASN A 99 -5.81 -0.99 -4.68
C ASN A 99 -6.17 -0.76 -3.19
N GLN A 100 -5.66 0.31 -2.57
CA GLN A 100 -5.77 0.54 -1.12
C GLN A 100 -7.14 1.09 -0.74
N TYR A 101 -7.79 1.78 -1.67
CA TYR A 101 -9.08 2.45 -1.45
C TYR A 101 -10.18 1.95 -2.39
N SER A 102 -10.03 0.72 -2.90
CA SER A 102 -10.82 0.17 -4.01
C SER A 102 -12.35 0.24 -3.85
N PHE A 103 -12.84 0.42 -2.62
CA PHE A 103 -14.26 0.39 -2.28
C PHE A 103 -14.78 1.69 -1.62
N SER A 104 -13.93 2.70 -1.38
CA SER A 104 -14.38 3.98 -0.80
C SER A 104 -15.05 4.88 -1.83
N ASN A 105 -14.67 4.78 -3.10
CA ASN A 105 -15.32 5.43 -4.23
C ASN A 105 -15.18 4.60 -5.51
N PRO A 106 -16.19 3.79 -5.89
CA PRO A 106 -16.10 2.85 -7.01
C PRO A 106 -15.91 3.52 -8.38
N ALA A 107 -16.19 4.82 -8.51
CA ALA A 107 -16.05 5.54 -9.77
C ALA A 107 -14.59 5.90 -10.11
N ILE A 108 -13.72 6.05 -9.11
CA ILE A 108 -12.35 6.59 -9.27
C ILE A 108 -11.30 5.64 -8.68
N ASN A 109 -11.57 5.07 -7.51
CA ASN A 109 -10.66 4.17 -6.83
C ASN A 109 -10.99 2.73 -7.25
N THR A 110 -10.97 2.40 -8.53
CA THR A 110 -11.03 1.01 -9.00
C THR A 110 -10.13 0.83 -10.20
N TYR A 111 -9.67 -0.39 -10.47
CA TYR A 111 -8.91 -0.67 -11.69
C TYR A 111 -9.69 -0.29 -12.95
N ALA A 112 -11.01 -0.51 -12.97
CA ALA A 112 -11.90 0.01 -14.00
C ALA A 112 -11.91 1.55 -14.08
N GLY A 113 -11.87 2.23 -12.93
CA GLY A 113 -11.74 3.68 -12.79
C GLY A 113 -10.47 4.21 -13.46
N ILE A 114 -9.31 3.61 -13.19
CA ILE A 114 -8.04 3.94 -13.86
C ILE A 114 -8.12 3.63 -15.36
N CYS A 115 -8.54 2.41 -15.71
CA CYS A 115 -8.35 1.92 -17.06
C CYS A 115 -9.26 2.57 -18.10
N ARG A 116 -10.43 3.06 -17.69
CA ARG A 116 -11.40 3.68 -18.60
C ARG A 116 -10.85 4.94 -19.29
N PRO A 117 -10.26 5.93 -18.61
CA PRO A 117 -9.55 7.04 -19.26
C PRO A 117 -8.42 6.60 -20.20
N PHE A 118 -7.57 5.67 -19.76
CA PHE A 118 -6.42 5.20 -20.54
C PHE A 118 -6.80 4.43 -21.81
N THR A 119 -8.01 3.87 -21.88
CA THR A 119 -8.47 3.08 -23.04
C THR A 119 -9.46 3.83 -23.92
N ARG A 120 -9.71 5.12 -23.64
CA ARG A 120 -10.63 5.93 -24.43
C ARG A 120 -10.05 6.22 -25.83
N PRO A 121 -10.80 5.96 -26.91
CA PRO A 121 -10.32 6.25 -28.27
C PRO A 121 -9.97 7.72 -28.47
N GLY A 122 -8.82 7.98 -29.11
CA GLY A 122 -8.37 9.33 -29.48
C GLY A 122 -7.86 10.19 -28.32
N VAL A 123 -7.64 9.60 -27.14
CA VAL A 123 -7.02 10.29 -26.00
C VAL A 123 -5.59 9.78 -25.83
N GLU A 124 -4.64 10.72 -25.79
CA GLU A 124 -3.23 10.39 -25.57
C GLU A 124 -2.99 10.01 -24.10
N PRO A 125 -2.29 8.89 -23.81
CA PRO A 125 -2.09 8.42 -22.44
C PRO A 125 -1.40 9.43 -21.51
N TYR A 126 -0.49 10.26 -22.02
CA TYR A 126 0.18 11.30 -21.24
C TYR A 126 -0.79 12.40 -20.77
N GLU A 127 -1.77 12.76 -21.61
CA GLU A 127 -2.82 13.72 -21.24
C GLU A 127 -3.78 13.16 -20.18
N VAL A 128 -3.99 11.83 -20.18
CA VAL A 128 -4.73 11.16 -19.10
C VAL A 128 -4.01 11.36 -17.77
N LEU A 129 -2.69 11.13 -17.71
CA LEU A 129 -1.92 11.27 -16.48
C LEU A 129 -1.93 12.72 -15.95
N LYS A 130 -1.80 13.71 -16.84
CA LYS A 130 -1.92 15.14 -16.49
C LYS A 130 -3.29 15.46 -15.88
N LYS A 131 -4.35 14.96 -16.51
CA LYS A 131 -5.71 15.14 -16.03
C LYS A 131 -5.94 14.48 -14.67
N MET A 132 -5.41 13.27 -14.46
CA MET A 132 -5.51 12.59 -13.17
C MET A 132 -4.91 13.41 -12.03
N LEU A 133 -3.72 14.00 -12.24
CA LEU A 133 -3.11 14.88 -11.24
C LEU A 133 -3.94 16.15 -11.00
N ALA A 134 -4.45 16.76 -12.06
CA ALA A 134 -5.29 17.96 -11.94
C ALA A 134 -6.60 17.68 -11.18
N GLU A 135 -7.14 16.46 -11.28
CA GLU A 135 -8.33 16.04 -10.54
C GLU A 135 -8.01 15.62 -9.09
N SER A 136 -6.77 15.22 -8.79
CA SER A 136 -6.34 14.84 -7.44
C SER A 136 -5.87 16.03 -6.59
N SER A 137 -5.55 17.17 -7.19
CA SER A 137 -5.09 18.37 -6.49
C SER A 137 -6.15 19.49 -6.53
N PRO A 138 -6.82 19.81 -5.40
CA PRO A 138 -7.79 20.90 -5.35
C PRO A 138 -7.14 22.30 -5.32
N GLU A 139 -5.80 22.36 -5.28
CA GLU A 139 -5.02 23.60 -5.20
C GLU A 139 -4.80 24.24 -6.58
N THR A 140 -4.33 25.49 -6.58
CA THR A 140 -3.98 26.22 -7.81
C THR A 140 -2.81 25.58 -8.57
N CYS A 141 -1.93 24.82 -7.90
CA CYS A 141 -0.86 24.01 -8.47
C CYS A 141 -0.54 22.85 -7.51
N ALA A 142 0.04 21.76 -8.02
CA ALA A 142 0.40 20.61 -7.19
C ALA A 142 1.72 20.88 -6.43
N THR A 143 1.69 20.69 -5.11
CA THR A 143 2.88 20.80 -4.25
C THR A 143 3.71 19.52 -4.30
N ILE A 144 4.54 19.39 -5.35
CA ILE A 144 5.40 18.21 -5.57
C ILE A 144 6.86 18.64 -5.58
N SER A 145 7.59 18.27 -4.53
CA SER A 145 9.05 18.43 -4.45
C SER A 145 9.64 17.47 -3.43
N TYR A 146 10.97 17.29 -3.46
CA TYR A 146 11.62 16.49 -2.43
C TYR A 146 11.48 17.13 -1.04
N GLN A 147 11.53 18.46 -0.98
CA GLN A 147 11.32 19.18 0.27
C GLN A 147 9.90 18.97 0.80
N ALA A 148 8.87 18.96 -0.07
CA ALA A 148 7.50 18.69 0.35
C ALA A 148 7.35 17.28 0.96
N LEU A 149 8.01 16.26 0.39
CA LEU A 149 8.05 14.91 0.98
C LEU A 149 8.70 14.91 2.38
N LEU A 150 9.80 15.66 2.55
CA LEU A 150 10.44 15.79 3.87
C LEU A 150 9.58 16.60 4.84
N ASP A 151 8.92 17.65 4.38
CA ASP A 151 8.03 18.47 5.19
C ASP A 151 6.86 17.63 5.69
N ASP A 152 6.25 16.80 4.84
CA ASP A 152 5.21 15.84 5.23
C ASP A 152 5.70 14.83 6.28
N LEU A 153 6.91 14.30 6.12
CA LEU A 153 7.51 13.43 7.13
C LEU A 153 7.92 14.18 8.39
N ASN A 154 8.16 15.49 8.32
CA ASN A 154 8.56 16.35 9.44
C ASN A 154 7.40 17.13 10.06
N LYS A 155 6.19 17.02 9.50
CA LYS A 155 4.94 17.44 10.13
C LYS A 155 4.77 16.63 11.42
N TRP A 156 5.42 17.12 12.46
CA TRP A 156 5.02 16.86 13.81
C TRP A 156 3.67 17.56 13.99
N SER A 157 2.77 16.94 14.73
CA SER A 157 1.53 17.54 15.23
C SER A 157 1.84 18.67 16.23
N ASN A 158 2.66 19.65 15.84
CA ASN A 158 3.21 20.70 16.67
C ASN A 158 2.07 21.62 17.13
N GLY A 159 1.44 21.23 18.24
CA GLY A 159 0.36 21.98 18.88
C GLY A 159 -0.97 21.22 19.01
N ILE A 160 -1.11 20.04 18.42
CA ILE A 160 -2.35 19.25 18.54
C ILE A 160 -2.35 18.55 19.89
N THR A 161 -3.05 19.15 20.86
CA THR A 161 -3.27 18.56 22.20
C THR A 161 -4.61 17.83 22.31
N ASP A 162 -5.41 17.84 21.24
CA ASP A 162 -6.74 17.25 21.20
C ASP A 162 -6.83 16.13 20.15
N TRP A 163 -7.43 15.00 20.54
CA TRP A 163 -7.59 13.82 19.68
C TRP A 163 -8.59 14.08 18.53
N GLU A 164 -9.46 15.09 18.66
CA GLU A 164 -10.41 15.50 17.60
C GLU A 164 -9.74 16.36 16.50
N GLU A 165 -8.64 17.03 16.82
CA GLU A 165 -7.81 17.81 15.88
C GLU A 165 -6.62 16.98 15.35
N TYR A 166 -6.53 15.72 15.76
CA TYR A 166 -5.62 14.72 15.18
C TYR A 166 -6.08 14.45 13.74
N ASP A 167 -5.64 15.34 12.85
CA ASP A 167 -5.96 15.28 11.43
C ASP A 167 -5.57 13.91 10.87
N LYS A 168 -6.26 13.46 9.83
CA LYS A 168 -5.96 12.21 9.12
C LYS A 168 -4.48 12.13 8.68
N ASP A 169 -3.82 13.28 8.60
CA ASP A 169 -2.44 13.45 8.14
C ASP A 169 -1.37 13.22 9.24
N SER A 170 -1.76 13.13 10.52
CA SER A 170 -0.85 12.96 11.65
C SER A 170 -0.18 11.57 11.74
N GLY A 171 -0.69 10.59 10.99
CA GLY A 171 -0.14 9.24 10.89
C GLY A 171 1.08 9.10 9.97
N GLY A 172 1.31 10.06 9.06
CA GLY A 172 2.33 9.97 8.03
C GLY A 172 3.76 9.86 8.57
N ARG A 173 4.12 10.69 9.57
CA ARG A 173 5.44 10.65 10.21
C ARG A 173 5.72 9.33 10.96
N PRO A 174 4.88 8.88 11.92
CA PRO A 174 5.15 7.62 12.63
C PRO A 174 5.15 6.43 11.69
N TRP A 175 4.28 6.40 10.67
CA TRP A 175 4.31 5.36 9.65
C TRP A 175 5.58 5.39 8.80
N GLY A 176 5.98 6.57 8.33
CA GLY A 176 7.24 6.75 7.63
C GLY A 176 8.44 6.30 8.47
N PHE A 177 8.42 6.57 9.78
CA PHE A 177 9.44 6.07 10.70
C PHE A 177 9.42 4.53 10.80
N GLU A 178 8.27 3.88 10.91
CA GLU A 178 8.17 2.42 10.95
C GLU A 178 8.71 1.76 9.66
N ILE A 179 8.37 2.34 8.51
CA ILE A 179 8.93 1.90 7.21
C ILE A 179 10.44 2.06 7.19
N CYS A 180 10.96 3.24 7.56
CA CYS A 180 12.40 3.50 7.53
C CYS A 180 13.16 2.69 8.59
N ASN A 181 12.62 2.58 9.80
CA ASN A 181 13.33 2.01 10.94
C ASN A 181 13.15 0.49 11.04
N ASN A 182 11.95 -0.05 10.87
CA ASN A 182 11.66 -1.44 11.23
C ASN A 182 11.46 -2.35 10.03
N MET A 183 10.72 -1.91 9.01
CA MET A 183 10.21 -2.81 7.99
C MET A 183 11.01 -2.77 6.68
N GLY A 184 11.46 -1.59 6.25
CA GLY A 184 12.11 -1.39 4.96
C GLY A 184 11.17 -1.60 3.77
N PHE A 185 9.90 -1.21 3.91
CA PHE A 185 8.88 -1.26 2.84
C PHE A 185 9.16 -0.18 1.78
N ASN A 186 10.27 -0.32 1.07
CA ASN A 186 10.60 0.57 -0.04
C ASN A 186 9.87 0.09 -1.29
N VAL A 187 8.69 0.62 -1.54
CA VAL A 187 7.93 0.29 -2.74
C VAL A 187 8.42 1.15 -3.90
N TYR A 188 9.00 0.52 -4.92
CA TYR A 188 9.39 1.18 -6.16
C TYR A 188 8.95 0.41 -7.40
N CYS A 189 8.91 1.09 -8.54
CA CYS A 189 8.53 0.46 -9.78
C CYS A 189 9.70 -0.33 -10.37
N ASN A 190 9.62 -1.66 -10.28
CA ASN A 190 10.54 -2.55 -10.98
C ASN A 190 9.92 -2.97 -12.32
N THR A 191 10.34 -2.32 -13.41
CA THR A 191 9.81 -2.61 -14.76
C THR A 191 10.14 -4.02 -15.24
N ALA A 192 11.24 -4.63 -14.77
CA ALA A 192 11.56 -6.04 -15.03
C ALA A 192 10.61 -7.03 -14.33
N LYS A 193 9.84 -6.55 -13.34
CA LYS A 193 8.76 -7.29 -12.67
C LYS A 193 7.36 -6.91 -13.19
N GLY A 194 7.29 -6.22 -14.33
CA GLY A 194 6.02 -5.91 -14.98
C GLY A 194 5.29 -4.69 -14.40
N CYS A 195 5.98 -3.84 -13.64
CA CYS A 195 5.44 -2.54 -13.22
C CYS A 195 5.38 -1.55 -14.42
N PRO A 196 4.23 -0.92 -14.72
CA PRO A 196 4.07 -0.01 -15.86
C PRO A 196 4.43 1.47 -15.58
N MET A 197 4.91 1.82 -14.38
CA MET A 197 5.17 3.21 -13.97
C MET A 197 6.66 3.59 -14.11
N SER A 198 7.05 4.77 -13.62
CA SER A 198 8.43 5.28 -13.68
C SER A 198 9.38 4.52 -12.77
N ASN A 199 10.56 4.16 -13.29
CA ASN A 199 11.64 3.58 -12.50
C ASN A 199 12.48 4.62 -11.71
N PHE A 200 12.22 5.93 -11.89
CA PHE A 200 12.91 7.00 -11.15
C PHE A 200 12.48 7.10 -9.69
N ALA A 201 11.29 6.58 -9.35
CA ALA A 201 10.85 6.36 -7.98
C ALA A 201 11.60 5.19 -7.32
N SER A 202 12.92 5.15 -7.48
CA SER A 202 13.79 4.01 -7.18
C SER A 202 14.09 3.85 -5.70
N GLN A 203 14.65 2.68 -5.36
CA GLN A 203 15.24 2.40 -4.05
C GLN A 203 16.14 3.52 -3.54
N LEU A 204 17.03 4.06 -4.39
CA LEU A 204 18.01 5.07 -3.97
C LEU A 204 17.33 6.34 -3.45
N GLY A 205 16.22 6.75 -4.06
CA GLY A 205 15.46 7.90 -3.61
C GLY A 205 14.75 7.66 -2.28
N GLN A 206 14.19 6.46 -2.08
CA GLN A 206 13.51 6.10 -0.83
C GLN A 206 14.51 6.01 0.35
N SER A 207 15.67 5.38 0.16
CA SER A 207 16.70 5.31 1.20
C SER A 207 17.29 6.69 1.51
N ALA A 208 17.43 7.57 0.51
CA ALA A 208 17.84 8.95 0.74
C ALA A 208 16.81 9.73 1.58
N MET A 209 15.51 9.55 1.30
CA MET A 209 14.43 10.16 2.09
C MET A 209 14.46 9.70 3.55
N CYS A 210 14.65 8.41 3.81
CA CYS A 210 14.78 7.89 5.18
C CYS A 210 16.00 8.45 5.92
N GLN A 211 17.13 8.58 5.22
CA GLN A 211 18.34 9.18 5.78
C GLN A 211 18.14 10.66 6.12
N ASP A 212 17.52 11.42 5.23
CA ASP A 212 17.31 12.86 5.42
C ASP A 212 16.23 13.17 6.48
N ALA A 213 15.15 12.38 6.55
CA ALA A 213 14.04 12.62 7.47
C ALA A 213 14.25 12.07 8.89
N PHE A 214 15.00 10.96 9.02
CA PHE A 214 15.12 10.24 10.30
C PHE A 214 16.56 9.88 10.68
N GLY A 215 17.56 10.16 9.83
CA GLY A 215 18.94 9.78 10.09
C GLY A 215 19.21 8.28 9.95
N ILE A 216 18.32 7.53 9.29
CA ILE A 216 18.40 6.08 9.15
C ILE A 216 18.98 5.74 7.77
N SER A 217 20.18 5.16 7.76
CA SER A 217 20.86 4.73 6.54
C SER A 217 20.27 3.45 5.96
N ASP A 218 20.44 3.26 4.64
CA ASP A 218 20.07 2.02 3.92
C ASP A 218 20.54 0.74 4.63
N GLN A 219 21.78 0.76 5.14
CA GLN A 219 22.37 -0.36 5.88
C GLN A 219 21.59 -0.65 7.18
N GLN A 220 21.22 0.39 7.94
CA GLN A 220 20.41 0.24 9.14
C GLN A 220 19.01 -0.27 8.80
N MET A 221 18.39 0.24 7.73
CA MET A 221 17.08 -0.23 7.27
C MET A 221 17.10 -1.74 6.97
N ARG A 222 18.09 -2.22 6.21
CA ARG A 222 18.26 -3.65 5.90
C ARG A 222 18.45 -4.50 7.15
N ALA A 223 19.32 -4.05 8.06
CA ALA A 223 19.60 -4.77 9.29
C ALA A 223 18.36 -4.88 10.19
N ASN A 224 17.60 -3.79 10.32
CA ASN A 224 16.38 -3.77 11.12
C ASN A 224 15.25 -4.57 10.49
N SER A 225 15.07 -4.50 9.16
CA SER A 225 14.11 -5.33 8.41
C SER A 225 14.37 -6.83 8.63
N ALA A 226 15.63 -7.27 8.50
CA ALA A 226 16.02 -8.64 8.77
C ALA A 226 15.79 -9.04 10.25
N LYS A 227 16.05 -8.13 11.19
CA LYS A 227 15.75 -8.34 12.61
C LYS A 227 14.25 -8.48 12.85
N PHE A 228 13.43 -7.63 12.25
CA PHE A 228 11.97 -7.67 12.38
C PHE A 228 11.41 -9.01 11.89
N LEU A 229 11.77 -9.44 10.68
CA LEU A 229 11.35 -10.73 10.12
C LEU A 229 11.80 -11.91 11.00
N LYS A 230 13.03 -11.87 11.53
CA LYS A 230 13.53 -12.90 12.46
C LYS A 230 12.75 -12.91 13.78
N THR A 231 12.34 -11.75 14.28
CA THR A 231 11.58 -11.63 15.52
C THR A 231 10.15 -12.18 15.38
N TYR A 232 9.48 -11.93 14.25
CA TYR A 232 8.06 -12.26 14.09
C TYR A 232 7.78 -13.50 13.21
N GLY A 233 8.77 -14.00 12.46
CA GLY A 233 8.73 -15.29 11.76
C GLY A 233 8.39 -15.23 10.27
N GLY A 234 8.01 -14.08 9.72
CA GLY A 234 7.73 -13.96 8.28
C GLY A 234 6.61 -14.90 7.81
N ALA A 235 6.79 -15.56 6.66
CA ALA A 235 5.93 -16.66 6.18
C ALA A 235 5.92 -17.92 7.06
N ASN A 236 6.73 -17.98 8.13
CA ASN A 236 6.75 -19.08 9.09
C ASN A 236 6.46 -18.55 10.51
N PRO A 237 5.22 -18.13 10.81
CA PRO A 237 4.90 -17.53 12.10
C PRO A 237 5.28 -18.43 13.27
N LEU A 238 5.84 -17.80 14.30
CA LEU A 238 6.20 -18.46 15.55
C LEU A 238 5.02 -18.61 16.52
N THR A 239 3.82 -18.17 16.11
CA THR A 239 2.58 -18.21 16.89
C THR A 239 1.71 -19.42 16.54
N THR A 240 0.62 -19.57 17.29
CA THR A 240 -0.52 -20.43 16.97
C THR A 240 -1.79 -19.59 16.85
N ARG A 241 -2.88 -20.19 16.34
CA ARG A 241 -4.22 -19.57 16.24
C ARG A 241 -4.17 -18.21 15.55
N LEU A 242 -3.70 -18.23 14.31
CA LEU A 242 -3.58 -17.05 13.45
C LEU A 242 -4.43 -17.28 12.20
N LEU A 243 -5.38 -16.39 11.95
CA LEU A 243 -6.14 -16.38 10.72
C LEU A 243 -5.65 -15.21 9.87
N LEU A 244 -5.36 -15.48 8.60
CA LEU A 244 -4.99 -14.46 7.62
C LEU A 244 -5.99 -14.47 6.46
N THR A 245 -6.45 -13.31 6.04
CA THR A 245 -7.25 -13.13 4.81
C THR A 245 -6.58 -12.13 3.90
N HIS A 246 -6.78 -12.32 2.61
CA HIS A 246 -6.05 -11.61 1.57
C HIS A 246 -6.95 -11.28 0.39
N GLY A 247 -6.76 -10.10 -0.21
CA GLY A 247 -7.32 -9.77 -1.50
C GLY A 247 -6.41 -10.23 -2.64
N ALA A 248 -6.92 -10.99 -3.61
CA ALA A 248 -6.13 -11.43 -4.76
C ALA A 248 -5.72 -10.27 -5.70
N VAL A 249 -6.30 -9.09 -5.53
CA VAL A 249 -5.94 -7.88 -6.29
C VAL A 249 -5.32 -6.79 -5.40
N ASP A 250 -4.99 -7.14 -4.15
CA ASP A 250 -4.24 -6.29 -3.24
C ASP A 250 -2.76 -6.26 -3.64
N CYS A 251 -2.15 -5.08 -3.72
CA CYS A 251 -0.72 -4.92 -3.96
C CYS A 251 0.19 -5.64 -2.94
N GLY A 252 -0.31 -5.87 -1.72
CA GLY A 252 0.38 -6.63 -0.68
C GLY A 252 0.44 -8.13 -0.95
N TYR A 253 -0.40 -8.64 -1.86
CA TYR A 253 -0.58 -10.08 -2.14
C TYR A 253 0.72 -10.88 -2.34
N PRO A 254 1.74 -10.38 -3.08
CA PRO A 254 3.00 -11.11 -3.24
C PRO A 254 3.79 -11.35 -1.94
N TYR A 255 3.42 -10.69 -0.85
CA TYR A 255 4.11 -10.72 0.45
C TYR A 255 3.26 -11.33 1.57
N GLU A 256 2.12 -11.89 1.22
CA GLU A 256 1.25 -12.56 2.18
C GLU A 256 1.64 -14.02 2.38
N MET A 257 1.17 -14.62 3.47
CA MET A 257 1.38 -16.02 3.78
C MET A 257 0.19 -16.85 3.29
N ASN A 258 0.30 -17.48 2.12
CA ASN A 258 -0.78 -18.27 1.52
C ASN A 258 -0.86 -19.74 1.97
N THR A 259 -0.26 -20.09 3.11
CA THR A 259 -0.17 -21.47 3.60
C THR A 259 -0.99 -21.69 4.87
N THR A 260 -1.66 -22.84 4.94
CA THR A 260 -2.32 -23.32 6.16
C THR A 260 -1.38 -24.23 6.93
N VAL A 261 -1.27 -24.04 8.24
CA VAL A 261 -0.44 -24.86 9.14
C VAL A 261 -1.34 -25.44 10.23
N GLU A 262 -1.95 -26.59 9.93
CA GLU A 262 -3.02 -27.20 10.74
C GLU A 262 -2.62 -27.46 12.19
N ASN A 263 -1.41 -27.97 12.43
CA ASN A 263 -0.92 -28.27 13.78
C ASN A 263 -0.69 -27.03 14.65
N LYS A 264 -0.65 -25.83 14.05
CA LYS A 264 -0.59 -24.54 14.74
C LYS A 264 -1.92 -23.78 14.68
N GLU A 265 -2.96 -24.33 14.06
CA GLU A 265 -4.21 -23.64 13.75
C GLU A 265 -3.95 -22.31 13.04
N ILE A 266 -3.06 -22.31 12.04
CA ILE A 266 -2.84 -21.14 11.18
C ILE A 266 -3.59 -21.35 9.89
N TYR A 267 -4.52 -20.44 9.58
CA TYR A 267 -5.36 -20.50 8.39
C TYR A 267 -5.11 -19.28 7.51
N SER A 268 -5.15 -19.47 6.20
CA SER A 268 -4.94 -18.42 5.22
C SER A 268 -5.97 -18.52 4.10
N PHE A 269 -6.65 -17.41 3.80
CA PHE A 269 -7.71 -17.35 2.79
C PHE A 269 -7.45 -16.24 1.77
N THR A 270 -7.32 -16.62 0.51
CA THR A 270 -7.24 -15.67 -0.61
C THR A 270 -8.62 -15.48 -1.23
N THR A 271 -9.05 -14.23 -1.33
CA THR A 271 -10.34 -13.84 -1.90
C THR A 271 -10.14 -13.28 -3.30
N ALA A 272 -10.77 -13.93 -4.30
CA ALA A 272 -10.68 -13.46 -5.69
C ALA A 272 -11.34 -12.08 -5.87
N TYR A 273 -10.74 -11.26 -6.74
CA TYR A 273 -11.28 -9.98 -7.24
C TYR A 273 -11.53 -8.88 -6.20
N VAL A 274 -11.01 -9.03 -4.98
CA VAL A 274 -11.09 -7.99 -3.93
C VAL A 274 -9.71 -7.45 -3.57
N GLY A 275 -9.67 -6.15 -3.27
CA GLY A 275 -8.46 -5.44 -2.87
C GLY A 275 -8.21 -5.48 -1.36
N HIS A 276 -7.65 -4.40 -0.85
CA HIS A 276 -7.17 -4.31 0.53
C HIS A 276 -8.32 -4.34 1.57
N VAL A 277 -8.25 -5.27 2.53
CA VAL A 277 -9.08 -5.30 3.76
C VAL A 277 -10.61 -5.30 3.55
N VAL A 278 -11.06 -5.75 2.38
CA VAL A 278 -12.48 -5.67 1.97
C VAL A 278 -13.38 -6.58 2.80
N ASP A 279 -12.84 -7.67 3.30
CA ASP A 279 -13.50 -8.63 4.18
C ASP A 279 -13.91 -8.03 5.52
N LEU A 280 -13.26 -6.97 5.99
CA LEU A 280 -13.65 -6.24 7.21
C LEU A 280 -14.69 -5.15 6.98
N ASN A 281 -14.98 -4.78 5.73
CA ASN A 281 -16.01 -3.79 5.42
C ASN A 281 -17.43 -4.33 5.70
N PRO A 282 -18.40 -3.45 6.00
CA PRO A 282 -19.80 -3.84 6.05
C PRO A 282 -20.28 -4.42 4.71
N ALA A 283 -21.18 -5.39 4.77
CA ALA A 283 -21.77 -5.99 3.56
C ALA A 283 -22.57 -4.94 2.77
N THR A 284 -22.27 -4.80 1.48
CA THR A 284 -22.88 -3.78 0.60
C THR A 284 -23.96 -4.33 -0.34
N GLY A 285 -24.19 -5.65 -0.33
CA GLY A 285 -25.18 -6.33 -1.18
C GLY A 285 -24.76 -6.54 -2.65
N TYR A 286 -23.64 -5.96 -3.08
CA TYR A 286 -23.06 -6.10 -4.43
C TYR A 286 -21.69 -6.78 -4.42
N GLU A 287 -21.45 -7.60 -3.40
CA GLU A 287 -20.16 -8.24 -3.17
C GLU A 287 -19.98 -9.48 -4.06
N PRO A 288 -18.74 -9.78 -4.50
CA PRO A 288 -18.49 -11.01 -5.24
C PRO A 288 -18.74 -12.23 -4.35
N VAL A 289 -19.22 -13.32 -4.97
CA VAL A 289 -19.48 -14.60 -4.27
C VAL A 289 -18.26 -15.08 -3.48
N ALA A 290 -17.05 -14.87 -4.01
CA ALA A 290 -15.80 -15.22 -3.34
C ALA A 290 -15.66 -14.54 -1.96
N LEU A 291 -16.04 -13.26 -1.83
CA LEU A 291 -15.96 -12.53 -0.57
C LEU A 291 -16.94 -13.09 0.47
N TYR A 292 -18.14 -13.46 0.03
CA TYR A 292 -19.12 -14.11 0.90
C TYR A 292 -18.60 -15.44 1.45
N GLU A 293 -18.05 -16.30 0.59
CA GLU A 293 -17.50 -17.59 1.02
C GLU A 293 -16.28 -17.42 1.94
N THR A 294 -15.40 -16.45 1.67
CA THR A 294 -14.29 -16.12 2.59
C THR A 294 -14.81 -15.71 3.96
N ARG A 295 -15.75 -14.75 4.04
CA ARG A 295 -16.30 -14.30 5.34
C ARG A 295 -16.98 -15.44 6.10
N LYS A 296 -17.65 -16.35 5.40
CA LYS A 296 -18.27 -17.54 6.00
C LYS A 296 -17.20 -18.48 6.58
N ALA A 297 -16.12 -18.76 5.85
CA ALA A 297 -15.02 -19.57 6.35
C ALA A 297 -14.33 -18.93 7.57
N VAL A 298 -14.09 -17.62 7.51
CA VAL A 298 -13.54 -16.83 8.63
C VAL A 298 -14.44 -16.94 9.86
N ALA A 299 -15.75 -16.73 9.69
CA ALA A 299 -16.71 -16.81 10.78
C ALA A 299 -16.71 -18.18 11.46
N GLN A 300 -16.58 -19.26 10.69
CA GLN A 300 -16.50 -20.63 11.25
C GLN A 300 -15.27 -20.82 12.14
N VAL A 301 -14.09 -20.36 11.69
CA VAL A 301 -12.86 -20.46 12.50
C VAL A 301 -12.95 -19.61 13.77
N LEU A 302 -13.40 -18.37 13.64
CA LEU A 302 -13.54 -17.46 14.78
C LEU A 302 -14.57 -17.98 15.80
N GLN A 303 -15.70 -18.54 15.35
CA GLN A 303 -16.69 -19.15 16.24
C GLN A 303 -16.10 -20.32 17.03
N LYS A 304 -15.32 -21.18 16.36
CA LYS A 304 -14.60 -22.27 17.02
C LYS A 304 -13.64 -21.73 18.09
N TRP A 305 -12.80 -20.74 17.77
CA TRP A 305 -11.85 -20.19 18.73
C TRP A 305 -12.51 -19.48 19.92
N VAL A 306 -13.62 -18.77 19.69
CA VAL A 306 -14.41 -18.20 20.79
C VAL A 306 -14.93 -19.29 21.72
N GLN A 307 -15.37 -20.43 21.17
CA GLN A 307 -15.84 -21.56 21.98
C GLN A 307 -14.68 -22.22 22.74
N ASP A 308 -13.56 -22.48 22.07
CA ASP A 308 -12.37 -23.07 22.70
C ASP A 308 -11.83 -22.17 23.83
N ALA A 309 -11.83 -20.84 23.63
CA ALA A 309 -11.40 -19.87 24.63
C ALA A 309 -12.29 -19.91 25.88
N LYS A 310 -13.61 -20.04 25.72
CA LYS A 310 -14.55 -20.19 26.85
C LYS A 310 -14.30 -21.47 27.62
N THR A 311 -14.01 -22.57 26.92
CA THR A 311 -13.71 -23.86 27.55
C THR A 311 -12.32 -23.88 28.21
N ALA A 312 -11.33 -23.19 27.65
CA ALA A 312 -10.02 -23.03 28.28
C ALA A 312 -10.07 -22.09 29.51
N GLY A 313 -10.93 -21.07 29.48
CA GLY A 313 -11.11 -20.09 30.55
C GLY A 313 -11.92 -20.59 31.76
N SER A 314 -12.50 -21.79 31.74
CA SER A 314 -13.18 -22.35 32.93
C SER A 314 -12.22 -22.74 34.08
N SER A 315 -10.93 -22.42 33.97
CA SER A 315 -9.93 -22.51 35.05
C SER A 315 -9.25 -21.16 35.41
N GLN A 316 -9.51 -20.07 34.68
CA GLN A 316 -8.97 -18.74 34.98
C GLN A 316 -9.85 -17.62 34.38
N THR A 317 -10.18 -16.62 35.19
CA THR A 317 -11.04 -15.48 34.85
C THR A 317 -10.41 -14.60 33.77
N TYR A 318 -10.56 -14.98 32.50
CA TYR A 318 -10.25 -14.09 31.38
C TYR A 318 -11.48 -13.21 31.11
N LEU A 319 -11.30 -11.89 31.10
CA LEU A 319 -12.26 -10.95 30.56
C LEU A 319 -12.54 -11.35 29.10
N SER A 320 -13.77 -11.78 28.82
CA SER A 320 -14.27 -12.10 27.49
C SER A 320 -14.51 -10.82 26.69
N SER A 321 -13.44 -10.06 26.41
CA SER A 321 -13.45 -8.98 25.44
C SER A 321 -12.83 -9.46 24.14
N VAL A 322 -13.62 -9.50 23.06
CA VAL A 322 -13.07 -9.55 21.70
C VAL A 322 -12.47 -8.18 21.43
N THR A 323 -11.20 -8.01 21.74
CA THR A 323 -10.47 -6.82 21.34
C THR A 323 -10.09 -6.99 19.88
N ILE A 324 -10.91 -6.44 18.99
CA ILE A 324 -10.53 -6.27 17.59
C ILE A 324 -9.51 -5.12 17.57
N VAL A 325 -8.23 -5.47 17.58
CA VAL A 325 -7.18 -4.48 17.30
C VAL A 325 -7.14 -4.32 15.79
N PHE A 326 -7.83 -3.30 15.28
CA PHE A 326 -7.66 -2.83 13.92
C PHE A 326 -6.28 -2.17 13.81
N LEU A 327 -5.25 -2.95 13.48
CA LEU A 327 -4.02 -2.39 12.93
C LEU A 327 -4.26 -2.18 11.43
N VAL A 328 -5.04 -1.15 11.10
CA VAL A 328 -5.11 -0.70 9.71
C VAL A 328 -4.02 0.35 9.55
N PHE A 329 -2.91 -0.06 8.96
CA PHE A 329 -1.80 0.85 8.67
C PHE A 329 -2.12 1.60 7.38
N PHE A 330 -2.81 2.74 7.51
CA PHE A 330 -2.98 3.68 6.42
C PHE A 330 -1.81 4.64 6.40
N TYR A 331 -0.95 4.54 5.39
CA TYR A 331 -0.43 5.70 4.67
C TYR A 331 0.30 5.20 3.42
N SER A 332 -0.28 5.49 2.26
CA SER A 332 0.53 5.62 1.05
C SER A 332 1.21 6.99 1.16
N LEU A 333 2.54 7.01 1.25
CA LEU A 333 3.33 8.26 1.21
C LEU A 333 3.40 8.79 -0.24
N TYR A 334 2.28 8.78 -0.97
CA TYR A 334 2.20 9.11 -2.40
C TYR A 334 1.44 10.40 -2.61
#